data_AF-A0A174CN47-F1
#
_entry.id   AF-A0A174CN47-F1
#
_cell.length_a   1.000
_cell.length_b   1.000
_cell.length_c   1.000
_cell.angle_alpha   90.00
_cell.angle_beta   90.00
_cell.angle_gamma   90.00
#
_symmetry.space_group_name_H-M   'P 1'
#
loop_
_entity.id
_entity.type
_entity.pdbx_description
1 polymer ?
#
loop_
_entity_poly.entity_id
_entity_poly.type
_entity_poly.pdbx_seq_one_letter_code
_entity_poly.pdbx_strand_id
1 'polypeptide(L)' 'MEIMQVHQMITECWQLYKEYYSKELTDSEFEQVYQKASILAEKYENHSFATAMICAVVNELGEIGKRKRQREGGEDI' A
#
# COMPACT_ATOMS: atom_id res chain seq x y z
N MET A 1 19.38 2.69 8.89
CA MET A 1 19.17 3.20 7.52
C MET A 1 19.76 4.61 7.43
N GLU A 2 20.53 4.87 6.38
CA GLU A 2 21.03 6.21 6.07
C GLU A 2 19.91 7.13 5.54
N ILE A 3 20.10 8.44 5.63
CA ILE A 3 19.07 9.42 5.25
C ILE A 3 18.58 9.25 3.80
N MET A 4 19.48 8.90 2.87
CA MET A 4 19.12 8.62 1.48
C MET A 4 18.26 7.37 1.34
N GLN A 5 18.52 6.33 2.13
CA GLN A 5 17.70 5.12 2.14
C GLN A 5 16.31 5.40 2.70
N VAL A 6 16.21 6.26 3.73
CA VAL A 6 14.92 6.71 4.27
C VAL A 6 14.12 7.48 3.23
N HIS A 7 14.75 8.43 2.53
CA HIS A 7 14.10 9.17 1.45
C HIS A 7 13.58 8.25 0.33
N GLN A 8 14.41 7.28 -0.08
CA GLN A 8 14.02 6.29 -1.09
C GLN A 8 12.84 5.44 -0.61
N MET A 9 12.87 4.96 0.65
CA MET A 9 11.80 4.16 1.24
C MET A 9 10.48 4.91 1.25
N ILE A 10 10.49 6.18 1.71
CA ILE A 10 9.28 7.02 1.73
C ILE A 10 8.76 7.24 0.30
N THR A 11 9.65 7.50 -0.65
CA THR A 11 9.30 7.69 -2.07
C THR A 11 8.65 6.45 -2.66
N GLU A 12 9.18 5.26 -2.38
CA GLU A 12 8.63 4.00 -2.88
C GLU A 12 7.30 3.63 -2.22
N CYS A 13 7.15 3.89 -0.92
CA CYS A 13 5.86 3.78 -0.23
C CYS A 13 4.80 4.70 -0.85
N TRP A 14 5.18 5.94 -1.16
CA TRP A 14 4.31 6.89 -1.86
C TRP A 14 3.95 6.42 -3.27
N GLN A 15 4.90 5.87 -4.03
CA GLN A 15 4.65 5.33 -5.36
C GLN A 15 3.67 4.16 -5.32
N LEU A 16 3.82 3.23 -4.36
CA LEU A 16 2.89 2.13 -4.15
C LEU A 16 1.49 2.66 -3.84
N TYR A 17 1.35 3.59 -2.90
CA TYR A 17 0.08 4.22 -2.59
C TYR A 17 -0.56 4.85 -3.84
N LYS A 18 0.20 5.69 -4.56
CA LYS A 18 -0.29 6.42 -5.75
C LYS A 18 -0.74 5.47 -6.86
N GLU A 19 -0.02 4.38 -7.08
CA GLU A 19 -0.34 3.40 -8.12
C GLU A 19 -1.73 2.79 -7.91
N TYR A 20 -2.08 2.47 -6.66
CA TYR A 20 -3.28 1.72 -6.33
C TYR A 20 -4.45 2.61 -5.84
N TYR A 21 -4.18 3.85 -5.44
CA TYR A 21 -5.20 4.79 -4.96
C TYR A 21 -6.40 4.95 -5.92
N SER A 22 -6.12 5.12 -7.22
CA SER A 22 -7.16 5.36 -8.22
C SER A 22 -7.71 4.08 -8.85
N LYS A 23 -7.05 2.93 -8.68
CA LYS A 23 -7.48 1.66 -9.27
C LYS A 23 -8.70 1.09 -8.55
N GLU A 24 -9.45 0.26 -9.26
CA GLU A 24 -10.40 -0.66 -8.63
C GLU A 24 -9.61 -1.76 -7.89
N LEU A 25 -9.82 -1.88 -6.58
CA LEU A 25 -9.04 -2.78 -5.73
C LEU A 25 -9.76 -4.12 -5.60
N THR A 26 -9.59 -4.94 -6.64
CA THR A 26 -10.00 -6.34 -6.65
C THR A 26 -9.06 -7.19 -5.77
N ASP A 27 -9.44 -8.43 -5.49
CA ASP A 27 -8.58 -9.36 -4.73
C ASP A 27 -7.22 -9.59 -5.41
N SER A 28 -7.19 -9.61 -6.75
CA SER A 28 -5.95 -9.71 -7.53
C SER A 28 -5.05 -8.49 -7.34
N GLU A 29 -5.63 -7.28 -7.29
CA GLU A 29 -4.84 -6.07 -7.02
C GLU A 29 -4.32 -6.05 -5.57
N PHE A 30 -5.08 -6.57 -4.60
CA PHE A 30 -4.60 -6.70 -3.22
C PHE A 30 -3.45 -7.71 -3.09
N GLU A 31 -3.50 -8.83 -3.81
CA GLU A 31 -2.39 -9.79 -3.85
C GLU A 31 -1.12 -9.13 -4.41
N GLN A 32 -1.24 -8.34 -5.47
CA GLN A 32 -0.10 -7.59 -6.01
C GLN A 32 0.43 -6.53 -5.02
N VAL A 33 -0.46 -5.82 -4.31
CA VAL A 33 -0.05 -4.88 -3.24
C VAL A 33 0.75 -5.63 -2.16
N TYR A 34 0.27 -6.78 -1.72
CA TYR A 34 0.96 -7.61 -0.72
C TYR A 34 2.35 -8.07 -1.20
N GLN A 35 2.46 -8.55 -2.44
CA GLN A 35 3.73 -8.96 -3.02
C GLN A 35 4.72 -7.79 -3.11
N LYS A 36 4.29 -6.63 -3.60
CA LYS A 36 5.14 -5.43 -3.70
C LYS A 36 5.55 -4.92 -2.31
N ALA A 37 4.65 -4.91 -1.35
CA ALA A 37 4.94 -4.54 0.03
C ALA A 37 5.97 -5.48 0.67
N SER A 38 5.87 -6.78 0.43
CA SER A 38 6.82 -7.78 0.93
C SER A 38 8.21 -7.58 0.34
N ILE A 39 8.31 -7.35 -0.98
CA ILE A 39 9.58 -7.05 -1.66
C ILE A 39 10.20 -5.75 -1.11
N LEU A 40 9.39 -4.72 -0.85
CA LEU A 40 9.89 -3.48 -0.25
C LEU A 40 10.40 -3.72 1.18
N ALA A 41 9.69 -4.51 1.99
CA ALA A 41 10.12 -4.82 3.35
C ALA A 41 11.46 -5.55 3.35
N GLU A 42 11.63 -6.55 2.47
CA GLU A 42 12.89 -7.28 2.28
C GLU A 42 14.02 -6.36 1.79
N LYS A 43 13.74 -5.47 0.82
CA LYS A 43 14.70 -4.50 0.30
C LYS A 43 15.29 -3.60 1.38
N TYR A 44 14.48 -3.24 2.38
CA TYR A 44 14.91 -2.44 3.53
C TYR A 44 15.24 -3.31 4.75
N GLU A 45 15.63 -4.58 4.53
CA GLU A 45 16.10 -5.52 5.54
C GLU A 45 15.13 -5.72 6.71
N ASN A 46 13.83 -5.60 6.45
CA ASN A 46 12.77 -5.62 7.45
C ASN A 46 13.00 -4.64 8.60
N HIS A 47 13.65 -3.50 8.31
CA HIS A 47 13.90 -2.47 9.30
C HIS A 47 12.56 -1.95 9.84
N SER A 48 12.44 -1.89 11.18
CA SER A 48 11.18 -1.59 11.88
C SER A 48 10.45 -0.35 11.34
N PHE A 49 11.17 0.74 11.10
CA PHE A 49 10.61 1.95 10.51
C PHE A 49 10.07 1.75 9.09
N ALA A 50 10.80 1.04 8.21
CA ALA A 50 10.34 0.76 6.86
C ALA A 50 9.09 -0.13 6.88
N THR A 51 9.11 -1.19 7.70
CA THR A 51 7.95 -2.08 7.89
C THR A 51 6.73 -1.30 8.38
N ALA A 52 6.89 -0.40 9.35
CA ALA A 52 5.78 0.43 9.85
C ALA A 52 5.18 1.33 8.76
N MET A 53 6.03 1.96 7.94
CA MET A 53 5.58 2.81 6.83
C MET A 53 4.87 2.00 5.75
N ILE A 54 5.42 0.85 5.37
CA ILE A 54 4.81 -0.04 4.38
C ILE A 54 3.45 -0.55 4.87
N CYS A 55 3.36 -1.00 6.12
CA CYS A 55 2.10 -1.42 6.73
C CYS A 55 1.06 -0.30 6.74
N ALA A 56 1.45 0.94 7.05
CA ALA A 56 0.55 2.09 7.02
C ALA A 56 -0.04 2.31 5.62
N VAL A 57 0.77 2.20 4.57
CA VAL A 57 0.30 2.32 3.17
C VAL A 57 -0.65 1.18 2.80
N VAL A 58 -0.30 -0.06 3.12
CA VAL A 58 -1.14 -1.24 2.81
C VAL A 58 -2.49 -1.14 3.52
N ASN A 59 -2.50 -0.74 4.79
CA ASN A 59 -3.73 -0.56 5.56
C ASN A 59 -4.64 0.51 4.94
N GLU A 60 -4.08 1.66 4.56
CA GLU A 60 -4.86 2.73 3.91
C GLU A 60 -5.45 2.28 2.57
N LEU A 61 -4.68 1.55 1.75
CA LEU A 61 -5.20 0.96 0.51
C LEU A 61 -6.35 -0.03 0.79
N GLY A 62 -6.25 -0.81 1.86
CA GLY A 62 -7.34 -1.66 2.34
C GLY A 62 -8.61 -0.87 2.66
N GLU A 63 -8.49 0.23 3.39
CA GLU A 63 -9.62 1.12 3.71
C GLU A 63 -10.19 1.85 2.49
N ILE A 64 -9.34 2.23 1.53
CA ILE A 64 -9.80 2.76 0.24
C ILE A 64 -10.64 1.72 -0.50
N GLY A 65 -10.17 0.47 -0.59
CA GLY A 65 -10.91 -0.60 -1.25
C GLY A 65 -12.27 -0.87 -0.60
N LYS A 66 -12.33 -0.89 0.75
CA LYS A 66 -13.59 -1.01 1.50
C LYS A 66 -14.55 0.14 1.19
N ARG A 67 -14.07 1.38 1.23
CA ARG A 67 -14.88 2.59 0.96
C ARG A 67 -15.42 2.62 -0.47
N LYS A 68 -14.66 2.14 -1.46
CA LYS A 68 -15.12 2.05 -2.86
C LYS A 68 -16.27 1.04 -3.00
N ARG A 69 -16.09 -0.19 -2.49
CA ARG A 69 -17.13 -1.23 -2.52
C ARG A 69 -18.44 -0.81 -1.82
N GLN A 70 -18.34 -0.07 -0.71
CA GLN A 70 -19.53 0.44 0.00
C GLN A 70 -20.31 1.48 -0.81
N ARG A 71 -19.65 2.27 -1.67
CA ARG A 71 -20.33 3.24 -2.53
C ARG A 71 -21.06 2.55 -3.69
N GLU A 72 -20.43 1.54 -4.27
CA GLU A 72 -20.98 0.77 -5.39
C GLU A 72 -22.15 -0.13 -4.96
N GLY A 73 -22.10 -0.70 -3.75
CA GLY A 73 -23.20 -1.51 -3.20
C GLY A 73 -24.35 -0.71 -2.56
N GLY A 74 -24.29 0.62 -2.60
CA GLY A 74 -25.28 1.52 -1.98
C GLY A 74 -26.30 2.12 -2.94
N GLU A 75 -26.27 1.76 -4.23
CA GLU A 75 -27.20 2.28 -5.26
C GLU A 75 -28.49 1.45 -5.43
N ASP A 76 -28.68 0.37 -4.67
CA ASP A 76 -29.83 -0.54 -4.75
C ASP A 76 -30.74 -0.55 -3.49
N ILE A 77 -31.11 0.63 -2.94
CA ILE A 77 -32.22 0.75 -1.95
C ILE A 77 -33.12 1.93 -2.29
#